data_AF-A0A7W0QDB3-F1
#
_entry.id   AF-A0A7W0QDB3-F1
#
_cell.length_a   1.000
_cell.length_b   1.000
_cell.length_c   1.000
_cell.angle_alpha   90.00
_cell.angle_beta   90.00
_cell.angle_gamma   90.00
#
_symmetry.space_group_name_H-M   'P 1'
#
loop_
_entity.id
_entity.type
_entity.pdbx_description
1 polymer ?
#
loop_
_entity_poly.entity_id
_entity_poly.type
_entity_poly.pdbx_seq_one_letter_code
_entity_poly.pdbx_strand_id
1 'polypeptide(L)'
;MTRWRLTKPLRERIRGGHPWIYDRALAPPRGIAAGDIVTIVDDDGEVATALADPGSPIRARVLDVPGAVIDGAWVRSRVEAAAARRARDPLLVGCTGRRLVHGEGDACPGLVVDHYASTAVIVFDGTAAAQFWRARIADVLAGLEQAGVELAHVWLRGERGTRAGAEALRGDPPAEIVIAEDDARFVVDVRAGQKTGFFLDQRDNRRMIRRHAAGATVLNVFSYTGGFSVHAGLGGASRVTSVDIAAPAIAGLTRNVMLSGLPAAAHEPVALDAFEFFARANHQQRRWDLVIVDPPSFAPSERAKPAALAAYRKLVVAALAVVEPTGRFALASCSSHVTEADLLELVGGTAPIRLRAAAGAASDHPVLPAFAEGRYLKFLFFDVS
;
A
#
# COMPACT_ATOMS: atom_id res chain seq x y z
N MET A 1 -25.55 20.56 13.97
CA MET A 1 -24.16 20.19 13.65
C MET A 1 -23.29 21.43 13.66
N THR A 2 -22.04 21.32 14.12
CA THR A 2 -21.09 22.44 14.16
C THR A 2 -20.66 22.82 12.74
N ARG A 3 -20.61 24.12 12.42
CA ARG A 3 -20.19 24.61 11.09
C ARG A 3 -18.72 25.01 11.08
N TRP A 4 -17.98 24.65 10.04
CA TRP A 4 -16.59 25.03 9.84
C TRP A 4 -16.38 25.72 8.50
N ARG A 5 -16.03 27.00 8.54
CA ARG A 5 -15.96 27.89 7.37
C ARG A 5 -14.66 27.72 6.59
N LEU A 6 -14.78 27.56 5.27
CA LEU A 6 -13.68 27.63 4.31
C LEU A 6 -13.16 29.07 4.19
N THR A 7 -11.84 29.20 4.09
CA THR A 7 -11.15 30.47 3.83
C THR A 7 -10.60 30.57 2.41
N LYS A 8 -10.81 29.53 1.60
CA LYS A 8 -10.35 29.41 0.21
C LYS A 8 -11.48 28.89 -0.68
N PRO A 9 -11.51 29.23 -1.99
CA PRO A 9 -12.55 28.80 -2.92
C PRO A 9 -12.36 27.33 -3.33
N LEU A 10 -12.61 26.40 -2.40
CA LEU A 10 -12.45 24.95 -2.61
C LEU A 10 -13.76 24.21 -2.89
N ARG A 11 -14.90 24.91 -2.96
CA ARG A 11 -16.24 24.34 -3.19
C ARG A 11 -16.24 23.31 -4.32
N GLU A 12 -15.84 23.72 -5.51
CA GLU A 12 -15.89 22.87 -6.70
C GLU A 12 -14.91 21.70 -6.61
N ARG A 13 -13.75 21.89 -5.97
CA ARG A 13 -12.79 20.80 -5.73
C ARG A 13 -13.36 19.74 -4.77
N ILE A 14 -14.03 20.18 -3.71
CA ILE A 14 -14.66 19.30 -2.72
C ILE A 14 -15.86 18.57 -3.35
N ARG A 15 -16.75 19.30 -4.03
CA ARG A 15 -17.91 18.73 -4.74
C ARG A 15 -17.50 17.81 -5.89
N GLY A 16 -16.36 18.10 -6.53
CA GLY A 16 -15.72 17.23 -7.51
C GLY A 16 -15.11 15.96 -6.93
N GLY A 17 -15.14 15.76 -5.60
CA GLY A 17 -14.78 14.51 -4.94
C GLY A 17 -13.41 14.51 -4.26
N HIS A 18 -12.73 15.66 -4.12
CA HIS A 18 -11.49 15.70 -3.34
C HIS A 18 -11.78 15.53 -1.85
N PRO A 19 -11.23 14.50 -1.18
CA PRO A 19 -11.66 14.11 0.16
C PRO A 19 -11.03 14.95 1.27
N TRP A 20 -9.92 15.66 1.01
CA TRP A 20 -9.17 16.35 2.05
C TRP A 20 -9.34 17.87 2.02
N ILE A 21 -9.40 18.45 3.21
CA ILE A 21 -9.36 19.90 3.44
C ILE A 21 -8.20 20.21 4.37
N TYR A 22 -7.21 20.93 3.85
CA TYR A 22 -5.97 21.22 4.58
C TYR A 22 -6.09 22.43 5.52
N ASP A 23 -5.16 22.52 6.47
CA ASP A 23 -5.08 23.56 7.51
C ASP A 23 -5.22 25.00 7.05
N ARG A 24 -4.65 25.35 5.91
CA ARG A 24 -4.72 26.71 5.35
C ARG A 24 -6.03 27.03 4.65
N ALA A 25 -6.97 26.10 4.59
CA ALA A 25 -8.23 26.26 3.87
C ALA A 25 -9.46 26.41 4.80
N LEU A 26 -9.27 26.35 6.12
CA LEU A 26 -10.34 26.45 7.10
C LEU A 26 -10.03 27.54 8.11
N ALA A 27 -11.08 28.19 8.62
CA ALA A 27 -10.97 29.13 9.73
C ALA A 27 -10.42 28.41 11.00
N PRO A 28 -9.84 29.12 11.97
CA PRO A 28 -9.42 28.50 13.22
C PRO A 28 -10.56 27.73 13.89
N PRO A 29 -10.33 26.48 14.35
CA PRO A 29 -11.37 25.67 14.98
C PRO A 29 -11.80 26.31 16.30
N ARG A 30 -13.11 26.40 16.54
CA ARG A 30 -13.69 26.89 17.81
C ARG A 30 -14.64 25.83 18.35
N GLY A 31 -14.26 25.15 19.44
CA GLY A 31 -15.07 24.09 20.05
C GLY A 31 -15.27 22.87 19.14
N ILE A 32 -14.33 22.62 18.23
CA ILE A 32 -14.31 21.42 17.37
C ILE A 32 -13.20 20.51 17.90
N ALA A 33 -13.52 19.25 18.16
CA ALA A 33 -12.58 18.21 18.54
C ALA A 33 -12.24 17.30 17.35
N ALA A 34 -11.17 16.52 17.49
CA ALA A 34 -10.93 15.42 16.56
C ALA A 34 -12.11 14.43 16.65
N GLY A 35 -12.51 13.82 15.54
CA GLY A 35 -13.62 12.87 15.52
C GLY A 35 -15.01 13.50 15.36
N ASP A 36 -15.14 14.82 15.55
CA ASP A 36 -16.41 15.52 15.40
C ASP A 36 -16.90 15.51 13.95
N ILE A 37 -18.22 15.35 13.77
CA ILE A 37 -18.88 15.55 12.49
C ILE A 37 -19.27 17.02 12.37
N VAL A 38 -18.77 17.67 11.33
CA VAL A 38 -18.99 19.10 11.06
C VAL A 38 -19.57 19.32 9.67
N THR A 39 -20.26 20.44 9.50
CA THR A 39 -20.71 20.93 8.20
C THR A 39 -19.71 21.95 7.67
N ILE A 40 -19.09 21.66 6.53
CA ILE A 40 -18.21 22.58 5.81
C ILE A 40 -19.06 23.61 5.07
N VAL A 41 -18.74 24.89 5.22
CA VAL A 41 -19.49 26.00 4.62
C VAL A 41 -18.56 27.02 3.96
N ASP A 42 -19.05 27.74 2.97
CA ASP A 42 -18.44 28.95 2.41
C ASP A 42 -19.47 30.09 2.35
N ASP A 43 -19.22 31.12 1.54
CA ASP A 43 -20.12 32.27 1.38
C ASP A 43 -21.42 31.92 0.62
N ASP A 44 -21.39 30.87 -0.20
CA ASP A 44 -22.50 30.41 -1.02
C ASP A 44 -23.30 29.27 -0.33
N GLY A 45 -23.04 29.00 0.95
CA GLY A 45 -23.76 28.02 1.77
C GLY A 45 -22.99 26.74 2.12
N GLU A 46 -23.72 25.63 2.27
CA GLU A 46 -23.15 24.35 2.72
C GLU A 46 -22.47 23.58 1.58
N VAL A 47 -21.29 23.03 1.87
CA VAL A 47 -20.39 22.40 0.89
C VAL A 47 -20.32 20.88 1.08
N ALA A 48 -20.10 20.42 2.32
CA ALA A 48 -20.01 18.99 2.64
C ALA A 48 -20.27 18.71 4.13
N THR A 49 -20.55 17.44 4.45
CA THR A 49 -20.43 16.87 5.80
C THR A 49 -19.05 16.24 5.93
N ALA A 50 -18.30 16.53 6.99
CA ALA A 50 -16.90 16.12 7.14
C ALA A 50 -16.55 15.68 8.56
N LEU A 51 -15.52 14.84 8.65
CA LEU A 51 -14.85 14.44 9.87
C LEU A 51 -13.75 15.43 10.22
N ALA A 52 -13.83 16.08 11.37
CA ALA A 52 -12.85 17.06 11.80
C ALA A 52 -11.61 16.42 12.45
N ASP A 53 -10.44 16.97 12.14
CA ASP A 53 -9.16 16.70 12.79
C ASP A 53 -8.40 18.02 13.04
N PRO A 54 -8.76 18.77 14.09
CA PRO A 54 -8.11 20.03 14.44
C PRO A 54 -6.65 19.89 14.90
N GLY A 55 -6.04 18.71 14.91
CA GLY A 55 -4.60 18.54 15.19
C GLY A 55 -3.76 18.31 13.92
N SER A 56 -4.40 17.91 12.82
CA SER A 56 -3.75 17.41 11.62
C SER A 56 -3.53 18.50 10.54
N PRO A 57 -2.50 18.38 9.69
CA PRO A 57 -2.40 19.15 8.45
C PRO A 57 -3.63 18.96 7.54
N ILE A 58 -4.24 17.77 7.57
CA ILE A 58 -5.53 17.48 6.95
C ILE A 58 -6.59 17.73 8.02
N ARG A 59 -7.12 18.95 8.06
CA ARG A 59 -8.04 19.42 9.11
C ARG A 59 -9.42 18.80 9.04
N ALA A 60 -9.87 18.42 7.86
CA ALA A 60 -11.12 17.72 7.71
C ALA A 60 -11.05 16.73 6.55
N ARG A 61 -11.70 15.58 6.73
CA ARG A 61 -11.91 14.58 5.68
C ARG A 61 -13.40 14.54 5.34
N VAL A 62 -13.75 14.73 4.07
CA VAL A 62 -15.13 14.72 3.60
C VAL A 62 -15.72 13.34 3.81
N LEU A 63 -16.88 13.29 4.46
CA LEU A 63 -17.66 12.06 4.66
C LEU A 63 -18.72 11.93 3.58
N ASP A 64 -19.47 13.00 3.34
CA ASP A 64 -20.60 12.99 2.41
C ASP A 64 -21.09 14.39 2.04
N VAL A 65 -22.17 14.44 1.27
CA VAL A 65 -22.90 15.68 0.94
C VAL A 65 -23.41 16.42 2.19
N PRO A 66 -23.69 17.73 2.08
CA PRO A 66 -24.32 18.50 3.17
C PRO A 66 -25.58 17.83 3.72
N GLY A 67 -25.72 17.83 5.04
CA GLY A 67 -26.91 17.30 5.72
C GLY A 67 -27.02 15.77 5.80
N ALA A 68 -26.03 15.02 5.29
CA ALA A 68 -25.99 13.58 5.40
C ALA A 68 -26.02 13.10 6.87
N VAL A 69 -26.82 12.07 7.13
CA VAL A 69 -26.92 11.42 8.45
C VAL A 69 -25.84 10.34 8.55
N ILE A 70 -24.89 10.53 9.47
CA ILE A 70 -23.72 9.66 9.64
C ILE A 70 -23.95 8.71 10.83
N ASP A 71 -24.85 7.75 10.63
CA ASP A 71 -25.24 6.73 11.61
C ASP A 71 -24.66 5.34 11.27
N GLY A 72 -25.11 4.30 11.99
CA GLY A 72 -24.64 2.93 11.74
C GLY A 72 -25.06 2.37 10.38
N ALA A 73 -26.20 2.80 9.82
CA ALA A 73 -26.62 2.39 8.48
C ALA A 73 -25.70 3.02 7.42
N TRP A 74 -25.31 4.28 7.61
CA TRP A 74 -24.30 4.93 6.78
C TRP A 74 -22.97 4.15 6.79
N VAL A 75 -22.49 3.75 7.97
CA VAL A 75 -21.24 2.96 8.10
C VAL A 75 -21.35 1.61 7.39
N ARG A 76 -22.39 0.83 7.69
CA ARG A 76 -22.58 -0.51 7.11
C ARG A 76 -22.60 -0.45 5.60
N SER A 77 -23.39 0.46 5.04
CA SER A 77 -23.55 0.61 3.59
C SER A 77 -22.23 0.91 2.86
N ARG A 78 -21.40 1.79 3.42
CA ARG A 78 -20.07 2.14 2.86
C ARG A 78 -19.11 0.95 2.89
N VAL A 79 -19.02 0.27 4.02
CA VAL A 79 -18.11 -0.87 4.20
C VAL A 79 -18.55 -2.07 3.36
N GLU A 80 -19.85 -2.35 3.32
CA GLU A 80 -20.44 -3.37 2.47
C GLU A 80 -20.14 -3.09 0.99
N ALA A 81 -20.35 -1.86 0.52
CA ALA A 81 -20.06 -1.48 -0.86
C ALA A 81 -18.57 -1.63 -1.22
N ALA A 82 -17.67 -1.30 -0.28
CA ALA A 82 -16.23 -1.46 -0.45
C ALA A 82 -15.83 -2.94 -0.57
N ALA A 83 -16.32 -3.81 0.32
CA ALA A 83 -16.05 -5.24 0.31
C ALA A 83 -16.70 -5.95 -0.89
N ALA A 84 -17.95 -5.61 -1.22
CA ALA A 84 -18.66 -6.12 -2.39
C ALA A 84 -17.96 -5.75 -3.72
N ARG A 85 -17.20 -4.64 -3.75
CA ARG A 85 -16.33 -4.29 -4.89
C ARG A 85 -15.22 -5.30 -5.08
N ARG A 86 -14.62 -5.79 -4.00
CA ARG A 86 -13.56 -6.81 -4.06
C ARG A 86 -14.14 -8.18 -4.38
N ALA A 87 -15.32 -8.50 -3.86
CA ALA A 87 -15.97 -9.78 -4.15
C ALA A 87 -16.22 -10.00 -5.65
N ARG A 88 -16.53 -8.93 -6.41
CA ARG A 88 -16.78 -8.98 -7.85
C ARG A 88 -15.55 -8.74 -8.73
N ASP A 89 -14.39 -8.49 -8.15
CA ASP A 89 -13.18 -8.16 -8.90
C ASP A 89 -12.52 -9.44 -9.47
N PRO A 90 -12.45 -9.60 -10.80
CA PRO A 90 -11.87 -10.79 -11.42
C PRO A 90 -10.38 -10.96 -11.09
N LEU A 91 -9.65 -9.88 -10.76
CA LEU A 91 -8.25 -9.95 -10.36
C LEU A 91 -8.08 -10.52 -8.95
N LEU A 92 -9.13 -10.64 -8.15
CA LEU A 92 -9.08 -11.16 -6.78
C LEU A 92 -9.52 -12.62 -6.67
N VAL A 93 -9.96 -13.22 -7.77
CA VAL A 93 -10.25 -14.66 -7.85
C VAL A 93 -9.00 -15.44 -7.49
N GLY A 94 -9.13 -16.43 -6.59
CA GLY A 94 -8.00 -17.22 -6.09
C GLY A 94 -7.11 -16.51 -5.05
N CYS A 95 -7.34 -15.23 -4.76
CA CYS A 95 -6.64 -14.53 -3.68
C CYS A 95 -7.38 -14.68 -2.35
N THR A 96 -6.68 -15.09 -1.29
CA THR A 96 -7.20 -15.07 0.09
C THR A 96 -6.56 -13.98 0.95
N GLY A 97 -5.68 -13.15 0.38
CA GLY A 97 -5.27 -11.86 0.94
C GLY A 97 -5.87 -10.70 0.12
N ARG A 98 -6.62 -9.79 0.76
CA ARG A 98 -7.32 -8.69 0.08
C ARG A 98 -7.43 -7.45 0.97
N ARG A 99 -7.32 -6.27 0.36
CA ARG A 99 -7.75 -5.00 0.98
C ARG A 99 -9.24 -4.82 0.76
N LEU A 100 -10.03 -4.95 1.82
CA LEU A 100 -11.48 -4.82 1.76
C LEU A 100 -11.94 -3.35 1.80
N VAL A 101 -11.24 -2.50 2.56
CA VAL A 101 -11.52 -1.06 2.66
C VAL A 101 -10.21 -0.28 2.53
N HIS A 102 -10.17 0.71 1.65
CA HIS A 102 -9.00 1.53 1.34
C HIS A 102 -9.24 3.03 1.55
N GLY A 103 -9.60 3.42 2.77
CA GLY A 103 -9.66 4.82 3.19
C GLY A 103 -10.59 5.66 2.31
N GLU A 104 -10.07 6.79 1.88
CA GLU A 104 -10.70 7.72 0.94
C GLU A 104 -11.12 7.04 -0.37
N GLY A 105 -10.36 6.06 -0.86
CA GLY A 105 -10.66 5.33 -2.10
C GLY A 105 -11.99 4.58 -2.08
N ASP A 106 -12.48 4.27 -0.88
CA ASP A 106 -13.78 3.63 -0.64
C ASP A 106 -14.77 4.55 0.08
N ALA A 107 -14.48 5.85 0.15
CA ALA A 107 -15.25 6.82 0.91
C ALA A 107 -15.45 6.43 2.38
N CYS A 108 -14.43 5.80 2.97
CA CYS A 108 -14.29 5.52 4.39
C CYS A 108 -13.03 6.22 4.91
N PRO A 109 -12.99 7.57 5.03
CA PRO A 109 -11.74 8.30 5.23
C PRO A 109 -10.94 7.80 6.44
N GLY A 110 -9.68 7.45 6.19
CA GLY A 110 -8.77 6.94 7.21
C GLY A 110 -9.06 5.54 7.75
N LEU A 111 -10.05 4.80 7.22
CA LEU A 111 -10.27 3.38 7.56
C LEU A 111 -9.58 2.47 6.56
N VAL A 112 -8.69 1.61 7.03
CA VAL A 112 -8.12 0.52 6.22
C VAL A 112 -8.48 -0.81 6.86
N VAL A 113 -8.97 -1.74 6.03
CA VAL A 113 -9.26 -3.12 6.43
C VAL A 113 -8.61 -4.06 5.43
N ASP A 114 -7.60 -4.80 5.87
CA ASP A 114 -7.04 -5.92 5.13
C ASP A 114 -7.60 -7.24 5.68
N HIS A 115 -7.75 -8.23 4.82
CA HIS A 115 -8.31 -9.54 5.14
C HIS A 115 -7.37 -10.63 4.63
N TYR A 116 -7.01 -11.52 5.54
CA TYR A 116 -6.04 -12.59 5.33
C TYR A 116 -6.68 -13.92 5.76
N ALA A 117 -7.09 -14.71 4.78
CA ALA A 117 -7.90 -15.92 4.96
C ALA A 117 -9.21 -15.62 5.72
N SER A 118 -9.25 -15.85 7.04
CA SER A 118 -10.40 -15.58 7.91
C SER A 118 -10.13 -14.48 8.95
N THR A 119 -8.98 -13.80 8.86
CA THR A 119 -8.53 -12.76 9.78
C THR A 119 -8.61 -11.38 9.14
N ALA A 120 -9.39 -10.47 9.70
CA ALA A 120 -9.36 -9.05 9.34
C ALA A 120 -8.38 -8.26 10.21
N VAL A 121 -7.63 -7.35 9.59
CA VAL A 121 -6.71 -6.40 10.24
C VAL A 121 -7.19 -4.99 9.95
N ILE A 122 -7.49 -4.24 11.00
CA ILE A 122 -8.04 -2.88 10.92
C ILE A 122 -6.94 -1.89 11.31
N VAL A 123 -6.83 -0.80 10.53
CA VAL A 123 -5.94 0.32 10.81
C VAL A 123 -6.71 1.62 10.65
N PHE A 124 -6.50 2.55 11.58
CA PHE A 124 -6.98 3.91 11.47
C PHE A 124 -5.83 4.86 11.14
N ASP A 125 -5.97 5.66 10.09
CA ASP A 125 -5.00 6.70 9.72
C ASP A 125 -5.37 8.03 10.37
N GLY A 126 -4.83 8.26 11.57
CA GLY A 126 -4.95 9.52 12.31
C GLY A 126 -5.99 9.48 13.44
N THR A 127 -5.86 10.42 14.37
CA THR A 127 -6.63 10.46 15.61
C THR A 127 -8.14 10.61 15.37
N ALA A 128 -8.55 11.48 14.44
CA ALA A 128 -9.96 11.66 14.13
C ALA A 128 -10.60 10.40 13.56
N ALA A 129 -9.92 9.71 12.64
CA ALA A 129 -10.38 8.44 12.09
C ALA A 129 -10.48 7.37 13.20
N ALA A 130 -9.46 7.28 14.07
CA ALA A 130 -9.47 6.33 15.17
C ALA A 130 -10.66 6.54 16.12
N GLN A 131 -10.94 7.77 16.54
CA GLN A 131 -12.07 8.07 17.42
C GLN A 131 -13.41 7.80 16.74
N PHE A 132 -13.56 8.19 15.47
CA PHE A 132 -14.80 8.03 14.73
C PHE A 132 -15.14 6.57 14.43
N TRP A 133 -14.19 5.81 13.86
CA TRP A 133 -14.42 4.44 13.41
C TRP A 133 -14.41 3.44 14.57
N ARG A 134 -13.60 3.65 15.62
CA ARG A 134 -13.60 2.75 16.79
C ARG A 134 -14.95 2.77 17.51
N ALA A 135 -15.59 3.93 17.62
CA ALA A 135 -16.94 4.05 18.18
C ALA A 135 -18.02 3.34 17.34
N ARG A 136 -17.72 3.03 16.07
CA ARG A 136 -18.63 2.43 15.08
C ARG A 136 -18.16 1.04 14.62
N ILE A 137 -17.26 0.40 15.37
CA ILE A 137 -16.60 -0.82 14.94
C ILE A 137 -17.58 -1.97 14.70
N ALA A 138 -18.64 -2.07 15.51
CA ALA A 138 -19.67 -3.08 15.31
C ALA A 138 -20.37 -2.95 13.95
N ASP A 139 -20.64 -1.71 13.51
CA ASP A 139 -21.23 -1.44 12.20
C ASP A 139 -20.24 -1.71 11.06
N VAL A 140 -18.94 -1.46 11.27
CA VAL A 140 -17.90 -1.83 10.29
C VAL A 140 -17.89 -3.35 10.09
N LEU A 141 -17.88 -4.13 11.18
CA LEU A 141 -17.86 -5.59 11.09
C LEU A 141 -19.15 -6.13 10.45
N ALA A 142 -20.30 -5.59 10.83
CA ALA A 142 -21.58 -5.97 10.23
C ALA A 142 -21.61 -5.69 8.72
N GLY A 143 -21.07 -4.55 8.25
CA GLY A 143 -20.99 -4.24 6.82
C GLY A 143 -20.09 -5.22 6.05
N LEU A 144 -18.99 -5.68 6.65
CA LEU A 144 -18.13 -6.71 6.05
C LEU A 144 -18.87 -8.06 5.94
N GLU A 145 -19.56 -8.49 7.01
CA GLU A 145 -20.33 -9.74 7.03
C GLU A 145 -21.50 -9.72 6.05
N GLN A 146 -22.18 -8.57 5.90
CA GLN A 146 -23.24 -8.36 4.91
C GLN A 146 -22.74 -8.53 3.48
N ALA A 147 -21.49 -8.15 3.21
CA ALA A 147 -20.83 -8.41 1.93
C ALA A 147 -20.34 -9.86 1.75
N GLY A 148 -20.61 -10.75 2.71
CA GLY A 148 -20.23 -12.17 2.67
C GLY A 148 -18.80 -12.44 3.11
N VAL A 149 -18.14 -11.52 3.83
CA VAL A 149 -16.78 -11.73 4.35
C VAL A 149 -16.83 -12.60 5.60
N GLU A 150 -16.12 -13.71 5.59
CA GLU A 150 -15.94 -14.55 6.78
C GLU A 150 -14.92 -13.91 7.75
N LEU A 151 -15.36 -13.66 8.98
CA LEU A 151 -14.58 -13.01 10.04
C LEU A 151 -14.47 -13.88 11.30
N ALA A 152 -13.53 -14.82 11.29
CA ALA A 152 -13.19 -15.61 12.47
C ALA A 152 -12.37 -14.80 13.47
N HIS A 153 -11.46 -13.96 12.96
CA HIS A 153 -10.57 -13.13 13.78
C HIS A 153 -10.59 -11.67 13.31
N VAL A 154 -10.54 -10.73 14.25
CA VAL A 154 -10.43 -9.29 13.97
C VAL A 154 -9.37 -8.69 14.87
N TRP A 155 -8.31 -8.20 14.24
CA TRP A 155 -7.17 -7.56 14.89
C TRP A 155 -7.16 -6.06 14.60
N LEU A 156 -7.33 -5.23 15.62
CA LEU A 156 -7.07 -3.80 15.50
C LEU A 156 -5.58 -3.56 15.71
N ARG A 157 -4.94 -2.96 14.71
CA ARG A 157 -3.53 -2.60 14.81
C ARG A 157 -3.38 -1.27 15.54
N GLY A 158 -2.41 -1.20 16.44
CA GLY A 158 -2.01 0.02 17.11
C GLY A 158 -1.45 1.08 16.16
N GLU A 159 -1.25 2.29 16.68
CA GLU A 159 -0.73 3.42 15.89
C GLU A 159 0.68 3.13 15.34
N ARG A 160 0.93 3.59 14.10
CA ARG A 160 2.13 3.40 13.25
C ARG A 160 3.35 2.84 14.00
N GLY A 161 3.56 1.53 13.87
CA GLY A 161 4.80 0.88 14.29
C GLY A 161 4.93 0.62 15.80
N THR A 162 3.92 0.95 16.60
CA THR A 162 3.89 0.61 18.02
C THR A 162 2.93 -0.57 18.26
N ARG A 163 3.27 -1.43 19.23
CA ARG A 163 2.32 -2.42 19.77
C ARG A 163 1.26 -1.77 20.67
N ALA A 164 1.47 -0.51 21.05
CA ALA A 164 0.55 0.23 21.91
C ALA A 164 -0.78 0.42 21.19
N GLY A 165 -1.87 0.00 21.85
CA GLY A 165 -3.23 0.09 21.30
C GLY A 165 -3.61 -1.01 20.30
N ALA A 166 -2.75 -2.03 20.10
CA ALA A 166 -3.16 -3.21 19.34
C ALA A 166 -4.06 -4.11 20.21
N GLU A 167 -5.21 -4.52 19.67
CA GLU A 167 -6.20 -5.33 20.40
C GLU A 167 -6.89 -6.36 19.50
N ALA A 168 -7.21 -7.52 20.08
CA ALA A 168 -8.10 -8.48 19.45
C ALA A 168 -9.56 -8.03 19.69
N LEU A 169 -10.25 -7.61 18.64
CA LEU A 169 -11.65 -7.20 18.69
C LEU A 169 -12.61 -8.39 18.63
N ARG A 170 -12.18 -9.49 17.98
CA ARG A 170 -12.92 -10.75 17.90
C ARG A 170 -11.92 -11.87 17.70
N GLY A 171 -11.80 -12.78 18.66
CA GLY A 171 -10.86 -13.90 18.59
C GLY A 171 -9.39 -13.46 18.51
N ASP A 172 -8.48 -14.31 18.96
CA ASP A 172 -7.05 -14.04 18.79
C ASP A 172 -6.60 -14.55 17.42
N PRO A 173 -5.90 -13.74 16.58
CA PRO A 173 -5.36 -14.22 15.32
C PRO A 173 -4.52 -15.49 15.50
N PRO A 174 -4.65 -16.49 14.61
CA PRO A 174 -3.89 -17.72 14.73
C PRO A 174 -2.39 -17.43 14.64
N ALA A 175 -1.58 -18.30 15.25
CA ALA A 175 -0.12 -18.17 15.25
C ALA A 175 0.47 -18.10 13.83
N GLU A 176 -0.23 -18.70 12.86
CA GLU A 176 0.14 -18.70 11.47
C GLU A 176 -1.08 -18.43 10.60
N ILE A 177 -0.96 -17.42 9.74
CA ILE A 177 -1.95 -17.09 8.73
C ILE A 177 -1.28 -17.30 7.38
N VAL A 178 -1.83 -18.21 6.56
CA VAL A 178 -1.36 -18.44 5.19
C VAL A 178 -2.37 -17.89 4.21
N ILE A 179 -1.90 -17.07 3.28
CA ILE A 179 -2.72 -16.57 2.17
C ILE A 179 -2.27 -17.15 0.84
N ALA A 180 -3.23 -17.16 -0.08
CA ALA A 180 -3.07 -17.46 -1.49
C ALA A 180 -3.04 -16.17 -2.31
N GLU A 181 -2.11 -16.10 -3.24
CA GLU A 181 -2.15 -15.18 -4.39
C GLU A 181 -1.95 -16.03 -5.64
N ASP A 182 -3.05 -16.41 -6.28
CA ASP A 182 -3.05 -17.45 -7.31
C ASP A 182 -2.56 -18.80 -6.71
N ASP A 183 -1.53 -19.41 -7.30
CA ASP A 183 -0.82 -20.59 -6.81
C ASP A 183 0.31 -20.28 -5.82
N ALA A 184 0.64 -19.00 -5.59
CA ALA A 184 1.60 -18.60 -4.56
C ALA A 184 1.00 -18.72 -3.15
N ARG A 185 1.84 -19.03 -2.17
CA ARG A 185 1.47 -19.14 -0.75
C ARG A 185 2.42 -18.31 0.10
N PHE A 186 1.85 -17.50 0.98
CA PHE A 186 2.59 -16.59 1.86
C PHE A 186 2.13 -16.70 3.30
N VAL A 187 3.09 -16.80 4.23
CA VAL A 187 2.83 -16.56 5.65
C VAL A 187 2.69 -15.07 5.89
N VAL A 188 1.63 -14.70 6.61
CA VAL A 188 1.32 -13.33 7.03
C VAL A 188 1.50 -13.24 8.54
N ASP A 189 2.27 -12.26 8.99
CA ASP A 189 2.40 -11.92 10.41
C ASP A 189 1.65 -10.62 10.70
N VAL A 190 0.41 -10.73 11.16
CA VAL A 190 -0.44 -9.57 11.47
C VAL A 190 0.01 -8.80 12.72
N ARG A 191 0.90 -9.38 13.54
CA ARG A 191 1.34 -8.82 14.82
C ARG A 191 2.63 -8.02 14.68
N ALA A 192 3.64 -8.61 14.06
CA ALA A 192 4.98 -8.02 13.92
C ALA A 192 5.34 -7.69 12.47
N GLY A 193 4.61 -8.20 11.48
CA GLY A 193 4.85 -7.92 10.06
C GLY A 193 4.64 -6.44 9.71
N GLN A 194 5.28 -5.99 8.63
CA GLN A 194 5.15 -4.62 8.15
C GLN A 194 3.72 -4.32 7.64
N LYS A 195 3.33 -3.04 7.61
CA LYS A 195 1.99 -2.56 7.20
C LYS A 195 0.85 -3.14 8.03
N THR A 196 0.17 -4.17 7.54
CA THR A 196 -0.88 -4.96 8.22
C THR A 196 -0.50 -6.43 8.33
N GLY A 197 0.69 -6.80 7.83
CA GLY A 197 1.26 -8.14 7.86
C GLY A 197 1.86 -8.57 6.51
N PHE A 198 1.35 -8.02 5.40
CA PHE A 198 1.84 -8.29 4.05
C PHE A 198 1.55 -7.11 3.10
N PHE A 199 2.31 -6.99 2.01
CA PHE A 199 2.13 -5.94 1.00
C PHE A 199 1.18 -6.39 -0.11
N LEU A 200 -0.13 -6.22 0.12
CA LEU A 200 -1.17 -6.55 -0.84
C LEU A 200 -1.20 -5.61 -2.05
N ASP A 201 -0.72 -4.38 -1.89
CA ASP A 201 -0.65 -3.35 -2.94
C ASP A 201 0.25 -3.73 -4.12
N GLN A 202 1.26 -4.59 -3.90
CA GLN A 202 2.17 -5.05 -4.95
C GLN A 202 1.67 -6.27 -5.74
N ARG A 203 0.48 -6.82 -5.47
CA ARG A 203 -0.01 -8.08 -6.10
C ARG A 203 0.04 -8.04 -7.62
N ASP A 204 -0.54 -7.02 -8.22
CA ASP A 204 -0.65 -6.98 -9.69
C ASP A 204 0.72 -6.73 -10.34
N ASN A 205 1.64 -6.07 -9.62
CA ASN A 205 3.04 -5.93 -10.04
C ASN A 205 3.79 -7.27 -9.94
N ARG A 206 3.56 -8.07 -8.89
CA ARG A 206 4.12 -9.44 -8.77
C ARG A 206 3.65 -10.34 -9.92
N ARG A 207 2.37 -10.27 -10.28
CA ARG A 207 1.83 -10.97 -11.47
C ARG A 207 2.46 -10.49 -12.77
N MET A 208 2.72 -9.20 -12.92
CA MET A 208 3.44 -8.68 -14.08
C MET A 208 4.85 -9.26 -14.16
N ILE A 209 5.61 -9.22 -13.06
CA ILE A 209 6.96 -9.80 -12.98
C ILE A 209 6.95 -11.30 -13.31
N ARG A 210 5.99 -12.06 -12.78
CA ARG A 210 5.83 -13.49 -13.07
C ARG A 210 5.80 -13.78 -14.58
N ARG A 211 5.03 -12.99 -15.35
CA ARG A 211 4.89 -13.16 -16.81
C ARG A 211 6.19 -12.90 -17.58
N HIS A 212 7.18 -12.29 -16.94
CA HIS A 212 8.48 -11.96 -17.52
C HIS A 212 9.63 -12.80 -16.95
N ALA A 213 9.34 -13.76 -16.08
CA ALA A 213 10.37 -14.50 -15.35
C ALA A 213 10.84 -15.80 -16.05
N ALA A 214 10.11 -16.33 -17.04
CA ALA A 214 10.42 -17.61 -17.66
C ALA A 214 11.86 -17.69 -18.19
N GLY A 215 12.63 -18.65 -17.68
CA GLY A 215 14.04 -18.89 -18.01
C GLY A 215 15.04 -17.87 -17.45
N ALA A 216 14.56 -16.72 -16.94
CA ALA A 216 15.39 -15.61 -16.51
C ALA A 216 16.12 -15.89 -15.19
N THR A 217 17.32 -15.34 -15.07
CA THR A 217 17.96 -15.07 -13.77
C THR A 217 17.37 -13.79 -13.19
N VAL A 218 16.82 -13.87 -11.97
CA VAL A 218 16.09 -12.77 -11.34
C VAL A 218 16.81 -12.31 -10.08
N LEU A 219 17.00 -11.01 -9.94
CA LEU A 219 17.46 -10.36 -8.72
C LEU A 219 16.33 -9.52 -8.14
N ASN A 220 15.92 -9.82 -6.91
CA ASN A 220 14.95 -9.04 -6.15
C ASN A 220 15.62 -8.38 -4.95
N VAL A 221 15.74 -7.06 -4.95
CA VAL A 221 16.40 -6.27 -3.89
C VAL A 221 15.36 -5.52 -3.08
N PHE A 222 15.55 -5.49 -1.76
CA PHE A 222 14.52 -5.15 -0.77
C PHE A 222 13.39 -6.18 -0.81
N SER A 223 13.79 -7.45 -0.90
CA SER A 223 12.88 -8.57 -1.19
C SER A 223 11.86 -8.85 -0.10
N TYR A 224 12.06 -8.34 1.12
CA TYR A 224 11.26 -8.64 2.30
C TYR A 224 11.03 -10.15 2.44
N THR A 225 9.77 -10.59 2.54
CA THR A 225 9.38 -12.01 2.64
C THR A 225 9.19 -12.67 1.27
N GLY A 226 9.73 -12.07 0.20
CA GLY A 226 9.92 -12.73 -1.10
C GLY A 226 8.72 -12.70 -2.04
N GLY A 227 7.82 -11.72 -1.93
CA GLY A 227 6.65 -11.62 -2.79
C GLY A 227 7.00 -11.73 -4.29
N PHE A 228 7.87 -10.85 -4.79
CA PHE A 228 8.34 -10.92 -6.18
C PHE A 228 9.16 -12.19 -6.47
N SER A 229 9.95 -12.65 -5.50
CA SER A 229 10.82 -13.83 -5.66
C SER A 229 10.02 -15.12 -5.88
N VAL A 230 8.95 -15.32 -5.11
CA VAL A 230 8.05 -16.47 -5.23
C VAL A 230 7.31 -16.42 -6.57
N HIS A 231 6.78 -15.25 -6.94
CA HIS A 231 6.11 -15.10 -8.24
C HIS A 231 7.06 -15.28 -9.44
N ALA A 232 8.32 -14.85 -9.32
CA ALA A 232 9.34 -15.11 -10.33
C ALA A 232 9.63 -16.61 -10.47
N GLY A 233 9.81 -17.33 -9.35
CA GLY A 233 9.99 -18.78 -9.34
C GLY A 233 8.81 -19.52 -9.98
N LEU A 234 7.57 -19.18 -9.59
CA LEU A 234 6.34 -19.74 -10.18
C LEU A 234 6.11 -19.31 -11.64
N GLY A 235 6.83 -18.29 -12.11
CA GLY A 235 6.89 -17.88 -13.51
C GLY A 235 7.93 -18.64 -14.33
N GLY A 236 8.69 -19.55 -13.71
CA GLY A 236 9.71 -20.34 -14.36
C GLY A 236 11.08 -19.69 -14.43
N ALA A 237 11.41 -18.77 -13.51
CA ALA A 237 12.78 -18.27 -13.37
C ALA A 237 13.77 -19.42 -13.17
N SER A 238 14.91 -19.37 -13.87
CA SER A 238 15.97 -20.38 -13.74
C SER A 238 16.70 -20.27 -12.40
N ARG A 239 16.82 -19.04 -11.89
CA ARG A 239 17.41 -18.75 -10.58
C ARG A 239 16.91 -17.41 -10.05
N VAL A 240 16.65 -17.33 -8.75
CA VAL A 240 16.16 -16.12 -8.09
C VAL A 240 17.06 -15.76 -6.90
N THR A 241 17.81 -14.67 -7.01
CA THR A 241 18.57 -14.08 -5.90
C THR A 241 17.71 -13.05 -5.18
N SER A 242 17.56 -13.18 -3.86
CA SER A 242 16.70 -12.29 -3.06
C SER A 242 17.52 -11.63 -1.95
N VAL A 243 17.53 -10.30 -1.93
CA VAL A 243 18.38 -9.50 -1.04
C VAL A 243 17.51 -8.66 -0.13
N ASP A 244 17.74 -8.74 1.17
CA ASP A 244 17.13 -7.87 2.17
C ASP A 244 18.07 -7.73 3.37
N ILE A 245 18.06 -6.58 4.05
CA ILE A 245 18.89 -6.38 5.23
C ILE A 245 18.35 -7.14 6.45
N ALA A 246 17.05 -7.41 6.49
CA ALA A 246 16.41 -8.08 7.61
C ALA A 246 16.51 -9.60 7.48
N ALA A 247 17.45 -10.21 8.22
CA ALA A 247 17.57 -11.67 8.29
C ALA A 247 16.25 -12.41 8.62
N PRO A 248 15.35 -11.90 9.51
CA PRO A 248 14.04 -12.52 9.72
C PRO A 248 13.14 -12.51 8.47
N ALA A 249 13.23 -11.48 7.64
CA ALA A 249 12.47 -11.40 6.40
C ALA A 249 12.97 -12.43 5.38
N ILE A 250 14.29 -12.60 5.28
CA ILE A 250 14.93 -13.65 4.46
C ILE A 250 14.55 -15.06 4.93
N ALA A 251 14.47 -15.30 6.24
CA ALA A 251 13.96 -16.58 6.76
C ALA A 251 12.49 -16.80 6.36
N GLY A 252 11.66 -15.76 6.45
CA GLY A 252 10.27 -15.78 5.96
C GLY A 252 10.16 -16.05 4.46
N LEU A 253 11.06 -15.47 3.65
CA LEU A 253 11.16 -15.74 2.21
C LEU A 253 11.42 -17.21 1.93
N THR A 254 12.44 -17.80 2.57
CA THR A 254 12.78 -19.22 2.39
C THR A 254 11.59 -20.11 2.71
N ARG A 255 10.84 -19.75 3.75
CA ARG A 255 9.60 -20.43 4.10
C ARG A 255 8.53 -20.32 3.01
N ASN A 256 8.29 -19.11 2.48
CA ASN A 256 7.30 -18.89 1.42
C ASN A 256 7.65 -19.60 0.11
N VAL A 257 8.94 -19.71 -0.22
CA VAL A 257 9.44 -20.52 -1.36
C VAL A 257 9.03 -21.98 -1.19
N MET A 258 9.30 -22.58 -0.02
CA MET A 258 8.91 -23.96 0.27
C MET A 258 7.39 -24.17 0.27
N LEU A 259 6.64 -23.25 0.90
CA LEU A 259 5.18 -23.31 0.95
C LEU A 259 4.52 -23.19 -0.43
N SER A 260 5.18 -22.51 -1.36
CA SER A 260 4.72 -22.39 -2.76
C SER A 260 5.21 -23.55 -3.65
N GLY A 261 5.82 -24.59 -3.07
CA GLY A 261 6.28 -25.78 -3.81
C GLY A 261 7.48 -25.54 -4.72
N LEU A 262 8.22 -24.45 -4.52
CA LEU A 262 9.37 -24.10 -5.35
C LEU A 262 10.65 -24.80 -4.87
N PRO A 263 11.56 -25.19 -5.78
CA PRO A 263 12.81 -25.84 -5.41
C PRO A 263 13.74 -24.85 -4.71
N ALA A 264 14.05 -25.09 -3.44
CA ALA A 264 14.92 -24.21 -2.64
C ALA A 264 16.29 -23.95 -3.30
N ALA A 265 16.84 -24.93 -4.04
CA ALA A 265 18.11 -24.80 -4.75
C ALA A 265 18.12 -23.74 -5.87
N ALA A 266 16.95 -23.36 -6.40
CA ALA A 266 16.83 -22.30 -7.40
C ALA A 266 16.72 -20.89 -6.77
N HIS A 267 16.66 -20.80 -5.44
CA HIS A 267 16.51 -19.54 -4.72
C HIS A 267 17.75 -19.27 -3.85
N GLU A 268 18.38 -18.11 -4.05
CA GLU A 268 19.56 -17.65 -3.32
C GLU A 268 19.15 -16.54 -2.33
N PRO A 269 18.85 -16.86 -1.06
CA PRO A 269 18.56 -15.87 -0.03
C PRO A 269 19.83 -15.17 0.46
N VAL A 270 19.81 -13.83 0.52
CA VAL A 270 20.96 -13.01 0.92
C VAL A 270 20.52 -11.96 1.94
N ALA A 271 20.98 -12.10 3.18
CA ALA A 271 20.77 -11.11 4.23
C ALA A 271 21.89 -10.06 4.21
N LEU A 272 21.75 -9.01 3.39
CA LEU A 272 22.79 -8.00 3.17
C LEU A 272 22.19 -6.64 2.83
N ASP A 273 22.92 -5.56 3.15
CA ASP A 273 22.58 -4.23 2.65
C ASP A 273 22.59 -4.20 1.11
N ALA A 274 21.64 -3.47 0.52
CA ALA A 274 21.45 -3.41 -0.92
C ALA A 274 22.68 -2.83 -1.65
N PHE A 275 23.26 -1.74 -1.15
CA PHE A 275 24.42 -1.11 -1.79
C PHE A 275 25.67 -1.97 -1.64
N GLU A 276 25.84 -2.62 -0.49
CA GLU A 276 26.92 -3.59 -0.30
C GLU A 276 26.77 -4.79 -1.25
N PHE A 277 25.57 -5.31 -1.42
CA PHE A 277 25.29 -6.37 -2.39
C PHE A 277 25.63 -5.96 -3.81
N PHE A 278 25.16 -4.79 -4.27
CA PHE A 278 25.46 -4.30 -5.62
C PHE A 278 26.95 -4.10 -5.85
N ALA A 279 27.69 -3.58 -4.85
CA ALA A 279 29.14 -3.43 -4.95
C ALA A 279 29.85 -4.78 -5.14
N ARG A 280 29.46 -5.81 -4.36
CA ARG A 280 30.01 -7.17 -4.49
C ARG A 280 29.64 -7.80 -5.82
N ALA A 281 28.37 -7.73 -6.21
CA ALA A 281 27.89 -8.28 -7.47
C ALA A 281 28.59 -7.64 -8.67
N ASN A 282 28.78 -6.32 -8.65
CA ASN A 282 29.47 -5.62 -9.72
C ASN A 282 30.97 -5.97 -9.78
N HIS A 283 31.65 -6.07 -8.62
CA HIS A 283 33.05 -6.53 -8.55
C HIS A 283 33.21 -7.96 -9.09
N GLN A 284 32.23 -8.83 -8.83
CA GLN A 284 32.18 -10.21 -9.34
C GLN A 284 31.67 -10.31 -10.79
N GLN A 285 31.35 -9.17 -11.42
CA GLN A 285 30.75 -9.11 -12.76
C GLN A 285 29.48 -9.97 -12.89
N ARG A 286 28.75 -10.16 -11.79
CA ARG A 286 27.44 -10.83 -11.80
C ARG A 286 26.41 -9.91 -12.44
N ARG A 287 25.57 -10.50 -13.28
CA ARG A 287 24.48 -9.84 -14.00
C ARG A 287 23.23 -10.71 -13.93
N TRP A 288 22.07 -10.08 -14.10
CA TRP A 288 20.77 -10.75 -14.08
C TRP A 288 19.89 -10.27 -15.24
N ASP A 289 19.10 -11.17 -15.79
CA ASP A 289 18.15 -10.89 -16.87
C ASP A 289 17.00 -9.99 -16.41
N LEU A 290 16.64 -10.04 -15.12
CA LEU A 290 15.58 -9.24 -14.53
C LEU A 290 15.98 -8.76 -13.13
N VAL A 291 16.11 -7.45 -12.95
CA VAL A 291 16.39 -6.82 -11.65
C VAL A 291 15.18 -6.04 -11.16
N ILE A 292 14.76 -6.29 -9.92
CA ILE A 292 13.62 -5.66 -9.25
C ILE A 292 14.13 -4.92 -8.01
N VAL A 293 13.73 -3.66 -7.88
CA VAL A 293 14.12 -2.79 -6.76
C VAL A 293 12.86 -2.15 -6.17
N ASP A 294 12.47 -2.59 -4.99
CA ASP A 294 11.29 -2.09 -4.24
C ASP A 294 11.69 -1.55 -2.85
N PRO A 295 12.37 -0.39 -2.79
CA PRO A 295 12.93 0.12 -1.56
C PRO A 295 11.84 0.64 -0.60
N PRO A 296 12.14 0.74 0.70
CA PRO A 296 11.30 1.48 1.62
C PRO A 296 11.16 2.96 1.20
N SER A 297 10.14 3.64 1.72
CA SER A 297 9.93 5.07 1.41
C SER A 297 11.13 5.92 1.89
N PHE A 298 11.89 6.48 0.95
CA PHE A 298 12.95 7.46 1.23
C PHE A 298 12.42 8.88 1.49
N ALA A 299 11.17 9.18 1.10
CA ALA A 299 10.55 10.50 1.27
C ALA A 299 9.33 10.40 2.20
N PRO A 300 9.53 10.45 3.54
CA PRO A 300 8.43 10.45 4.50
C PRO A 300 7.68 11.79 4.57
N SER A 301 8.22 12.85 3.97
CA SER A 301 7.59 14.17 3.89
C SER A 301 8.03 14.91 2.63
N GLU A 302 7.27 15.93 2.24
CA GLU A 302 7.60 16.79 1.09
C GLU A 302 8.99 17.44 1.22
N ARG A 303 9.36 17.86 2.44
CA ARG A 303 10.69 18.45 2.72
C ARG A 303 11.84 17.47 2.47
N ALA A 304 11.60 16.16 2.62
CA ALA A 304 12.60 15.12 2.42
C ALA A 304 12.78 14.72 0.93
N LYS A 305 11.91 15.21 0.03
CA LYS A 305 11.89 14.81 -1.38
C LYS A 305 13.26 14.96 -2.08
N PRO A 306 14.01 16.08 -1.97
CA PRO A 306 15.28 16.22 -2.68
C PRO A 306 16.33 15.17 -2.24
N ALA A 307 16.44 14.90 -0.94
CA ALA A 307 17.35 13.88 -0.41
C ALA A 307 16.93 12.47 -0.85
N ALA A 308 15.63 12.19 -0.87
CA ALA A 308 15.09 10.93 -1.37
C ALA A 308 15.44 10.69 -2.85
N LEU A 309 15.26 11.70 -3.72
CA LEU A 309 15.61 11.60 -5.14
C LEU A 309 17.11 11.33 -5.34
N ALA A 310 17.97 11.96 -4.54
CA ALA A 310 19.41 11.67 -4.57
C ALA A 310 19.73 10.22 -4.16
N ALA A 311 19.03 9.67 -3.16
CA ALA A 311 19.18 8.27 -2.76
C ALA A 311 18.68 7.31 -3.85
N TYR A 312 17.52 7.58 -4.45
CA TYR A 312 17.01 6.82 -5.59
C TYR A 312 17.99 6.83 -6.77
N ARG A 313 18.59 7.98 -7.10
CA ARG A 313 19.58 8.05 -8.20
C ARG A 313 20.74 7.10 -7.96
N LYS A 314 21.33 7.10 -6.75
CA LYS A 314 22.43 6.19 -6.40
C LYS A 314 22.01 4.72 -6.52
N LEU A 315 20.80 4.41 -6.05
CA LEU A 315 20.24 3.07 -6.09
C LEU A 315 20.01 2.58 -7.52
N VAL A 316 19.43 3.43 -8.38
CA VAL A 316 19.17 3.12 -9.80
C VAL A 316 20.48 2.88 -10.55
N VAL A 317 21.50 3.70 -10.34
CA VAL A 317 22.84 3.51 -10.94
C VAL A 317 23.43 2.16 -10.53
N ALA A 318 23.40 1.84 -9.23
CA ALA A 318 23.93 0.58 -8.72
C ALA A 318 23.16 -0.65 -9.24
N ALA A 319 21.83 -0.55 -9.34
CA ALA A 319 20.98 -1.62 -9.83
C ALA A 319 21.15 -1.85 -11.33
N LEU A 320 21.12 -0.80 -12.15
CA LEU A 320 21.31 -0.91 -13.60
C LEU A 320 22.69 -1.46 -13.96
N ALA A 321 23.72 -1.17 -13.15
CA ALA A 321 25.06 -1.72 -13.35
C ALA A 321 25.11 -3.25 -13.26
N VAL A 322 24.10 -3.92 -12.67
CA VAL A 322 24.02 -5.38 -12.58
C VAL A 322 22.94 -6.01 -13.46
N VAL A 323 22.29 -5.24 -14.34
CA VAL A 323 21.35 -5.77 -15.33
C VAL A 323 22.14 -6.27 -16.54
N GLU A 324 21.71 -7.39 -17.13
CA GLU A 324 22.23 -7.83 -18.43
C GLU A 324 21.97 -6.76 -19.52
N PRO A 325 22.82 -6.61 -20.56
CA PRO A 325 22.67 -5.58 -21.59
C PRO A 325 21.31 -5.59 -22.34
N THR A 326 20.63 -6.74 -22.38
CA THR A 326 19.28 -6.89 -22.96
C THR A 326 18.23 -7.31 -21.92
N GLY A 327 18.58 -7.14 -20.64
CA GLY A 327 17.76 -7.49 -19.51
C GLY A 327 16.65 -6.48 -19.25
N ARG A 328 15.99 -6.66 -18.10
CA ARG A 328 14.85 -5.85 -17.68
C ARG A 328 15.07 -5.31 -16.29
N PHE A 329 14.52 -4.13 -16.04
CA PHE A 329 14.64 -3.44 -14.77
C PHE A 329 13.27 -3.01 -14.28
N ALA A 330 12.97 -3.27 -13.01
CA ALA A 330 11.77 -2.82 -12.33
C ALA A 330 12.14 -1.94 -11.13
N LEU A 331 11.51 -0.77 -11.03
CA LEU A 331 11.69 0.17 -9.94
C LEU A 331 10.34 0.54 -9.33
N ALA A 332 10.23 0.37 -8.02
CA ALA A 332 9.04 0.79 -7.28
C ALA A 332 9.32 1.97 -6.34
N SER A 333 8.26 2.70 -6.00
CA SER A 333 8.28 3.72 -4.96
C SER A 333 6.90 3.85 -4.34
N CYS A 334 6.83 3.74 -3.00
CA CYS A 334 5.59 3.89 -2.23
C CYS A 334 5.41 5.28 -1.58
N SER A 335 6.25 6.28 -1.94
CA SER A 335 6.13 7.64 -1.41
C SER A 335 5.16 8.48 -2.24
N SER A 336 4.11 9.04 -1.62
CA SER A 336 3.19 9.97 -2.31
C SER A 336 3.86 11.24 -2.82
N HIS A 337 5.02 11.63 -2.27
CA HIS A 337 5.74 12.85 -2.68
C HIS A 337 6.66 12.66 -3.89
N VAL A 338 7.07 11.42 -4.17
CA VAL A 338 7.85 11.08 -5.38
C VAL A 338 6.86 10.73 -6.48
N THR A 339 6.86 11.50 -7.56
CA THR A 339 5.95 11.28 -8.69
C THR A 339 6.51 10.27 -9.68
N GLU A 340 5.66 9.77 -10.56
CA GLU A 340 6.09 8.93 -11.69
C GLU A 340 7.09 9.66 -12.60
N ALA A 341 6.85 10.96 -12.87
CA ALA A 341 7.76 11.78 -13.66
C ALA A 341 9.16 11.89 -13.03
N ASP A 342 9.21 12.08 -11.69
CA ASP A 342 10.49 12.11 -10.98
C ASP A 342 11.28 10.80 -11.17
N LEU A 343 10.62 9.64 -11.11
CA LEU A 343 11.26 8.33 -11.31
C LEU A 343 11.71 8.11 -12.75
N LEU A 344 10.91 8.53 -13.73
CA LEU A 344 11.28 8.43 -15.16
C LEU A 344 12.52 9.26 -15.46
N GLU A 345 12.61 10.48 -14.91
CA GLU A 345 13.79 11.34 -15.05
C GLU A 345 15.05 10.70 -14.42
N LEU A 346 14.90 10.08 -13.25
CA LEU A 346 16.00 9.37 -12.57
C LEU A 346 16.57 8.22 -13.42
N VAL A 347 15.69 7.45 -14.07
CA VAL A 347 16.08 6.28 -14.86
C VAL A 347 16.61 6.68 -16.24
N GLY A 348 15.92 7.60 -16.93
CA GLY A 348 16.23 7.99 -18.30
C GLY A 348 17.62 8.61 -18.49
N GLY A 349 18.20 9.18 -17.44
CA GLY A 349 19.57 9.73 -17.47
C GLY A 349 20.69 8.70 -17.23
N THR A 350 20.38 7.42 -17.00
CA THR A 350 21.35 6.45 -16.47
C THR A 350 21.80 5.38 -17.49
N ALA A 351 20.94 4.96 -18.40
CA ALA A 351 21.24 3.90 -19.38
C ALA A 351 20.32 4.02 -20.63
N PRO A 352 20.67 3.38 -21.76
CA PRO A 352 19.74 3.21 -22.88
C PRO A 352 18.62 2.27 -22.44
N ILE A 353 17.44 2.82 -22.18
CA ILE A 353 16.36 2.07 -21.52
C ILE A 353 14.99 2.55 -22.01
N ARG A 354 14.03 1.63 -22.12
CA ARG A 354 12.68 1.90 -22.63
C ARG A 354 11.64 1.53 -21.58
N LEU A 355 10.72 2.45 -21.29
CA LEU A 355 9.58 2.16 -20.43
C LEU A 355 8.66 1.17 -21.13
N ARG A 356 8.45 0.02 -20.51
CA ARG A 356 7.56 -1.04 -20.99
C ARG A 356 6.18 -0.95 -20.35
N ALA A 357 6.14 -0.64 -19.06
CA ALA A 357 4.89 -0.46 -18.32
C ALA A 357 5.08 0.50 -17.14
N ALA A 358 4.05 1.31 -16.87
CA ALA A 358 3.89 2.05 -15.63
C ALA A 358 2.62 1.56 -14.94
N ALA A 359 2.77 1.11 -13.70
CA ALA A 359 1.71 0.53 -12.89
C ALA A 359 1.65 1.18 -11.50
N GLY A 360 0.57 0.91 -10.78
CA GLY A 360 0.31 1.43 -9.44
C GLY A 360 0.04 0.32 -8.44
N ALA A 361 -0.72 0.65 -7.39
CA ALA A 361 -1.22 -0.33 -6.44
C ALA A 361 -2.24 -1.27 -7.08
N ALA A 362 -2.38 -2.46 -6.52
CA ALA A 362 -3.33 -3.47 -6.95
C ALA A 362 -4.78 -2.95 -6.99
N SER A 363 -5.61 -3.60 -7.80
CA SER A 363 -7.02 -3.24 -8.03
C SER A 363 -7.88 -3.01 -6.78
N ASP A 364 -7.58 -3.68 -5.67
CA ASP A 364 -8.24 -3.49 -4.37
C ASP A 364 -7.71 -2.30 -3.55
N HIS A 365 -6.88 -1.45 -4.15
CA HIS A 365 -6.40 -0.16 -3.65
C HIS A 365 -6.88 0.98 -4.58
N PRO A 366 -8.21 1.19 -4.69
CA PRO A 366 -8.78 2.14 -5.62
C PRO A 366 -8.38 3.57 -5.25
N VAL A 367 -8.16 4.39 -6.28
CA VAL A 367 -7.85 5.81 -6.14
C VAL A 367 -9.00 6.63 -6.72
N LEU A 368 -9.47 7.64 -5.99
CA LEU A 368 -10.47 8.57 -6.53
C LEU A 368 -9.83 9.44 -7.62
N PRO A 369 -10.48 9.66 -8.77
CA PRO A 369 -9.93 10.51 -9.83
C PRO A 369 -9.58 11.92 -9.37
N ALA A 370 -10.37 12.48 -8.45
CA ALA A 370 -10.16 13.80 -7.86
C ALA A 370 -9.12 13.81 -6.72
N PHE A 371 -8.40 12.71 -6.47
CA PHE A 371 -7.50 12.54 -5.35
C PHE A 371 -6.18 11.88 -5.77
N ALA A 372 -5.33 12.66 -6.44
CA ALA A 372 -4.05 12.20 -6.96
C ALA A 372 -3.10 11.72 -5.84
N GLU A 373 -3.21 12.27 -4.63
CA GLU A 373 -2.41 11.87 -3.47
C GLU A 373 -2.65 10.40 -3.07
N GLY A 374 -3.81 9.84 -3.42
CA GLY A 374 -4.10 8.41 -3.26
C GLY A 374 -3.27 7.49 -4.15
N ARG A 375 -2.67 8.00 -5.24
CA ARG A 375 -1.78 7.22 -6.13
C ARG A 375 -0.36 7.15 -5.59
N TYR A 376 -0.22 6.57 -4.39
CA TYR A 376 1.03 6.55 -3.64
C TYR A 376 2.07 5.56 -4.19
N LEU A 377 1.65 4.44 -4.76
CA LEU A 377 2.56 3.43 -5.33
C LEU A 377 2.80 3.70 -6.82
N LYS A 378 4.06 3.75 -7.21
CA LYS A 378 4.51 3.71 -8.61
C LYS A 378 5.36 2.46 -8.79
N PHE A 379 5.12 1.73 -9.86
CA PHE A 379 5.93 0.61 -10.29
C PHE A 379 6.25 0.78 -11.78
N LEU A 380 7.52 1.01 -12.10
CA LEU A 380 7.98 1.23 -13.46
C LEU A 380 8.78 0.03 -13.92
N PHE A 381 8.44 -0.49 -15.09
CA PHE A 381 9.08 -1.66 -15.67
C PHE A 381 9.66 -1.31 -17.03
N PHE A 382 10.91 -1.70 -17.25
CA PHE A 382 11.73 -1.24 -18.35
C PHE A 382 12.46 -2.39 -19.05
N ASP A 383 12.68 -2.23 -20.36
CA ASP A 383 13.61 -3.03 -21.15
C ASP A 383 14.93 -2.24 -21.33
N VAL A 384 16.06 -2.83 -20.95
CA VAL A 384 17.42 -2.27 -21.13
C VAL A 384 17.93 -2.62 -22.54
N SER A 385 18.70 -1.73 -23.16
CA SER A 385 19.19 -1.87 -24.54
C SER A 385 20.69 -1.61 -24.68
#